data_AF-A0A2J7RTE6-F1
#
_entry.id   AF-A0A2J7RTE6-F1
#
_cell.length_a   1.000
_cell.length_b   1.000
_cell.length_c   1.000
_cell.angle_alpha   90.00
_cell.angle_beta   90.00
_cell.angle_gamma   90.00
#
_symmetry.space_group_name_H-M   'P 1'
#
loop_
_entity.id
_entity.type
_entity.pdbx_description
1 polymer ?
#
loop_
_entity_poly.entity_id
_entity_poly.type
_entity_poly.pdbx_seq_one_letter_code
_entity_poly.pdbx_strand_id
1 'polypeptide(L)'
;MKDELRPKGGSKEIGPDPGQWALWVNGMDRNYRPFIMPVTWLSFIASLQVTSVKDLGDTEKILSVKEATENLITEADDLFSENKYKELYELLYPYKESNDVEILWRLSRALHHMSKQQCHNEEKKRYVFEGYDLIVKALQLNDSHYAVHKWYAIFLDTRAAYDGIKARVTQLPNVKNHLLVCMDMSVNVTYLFLKLLMLQMKFVNIFK
;
A
#
# COMPACT_ATOMS: atom_id res chain seq x y z
N MET A 1 -56.23 37.60 17.56
CA MET A 1 -56.84 37.69 16.22
C MET A 1 -55.83 37.11 15.23
N LYS A 2 -56.20 36.02 14.57
CA LYS A 2 -55.92 35.62 13.16
C LYS A 2 -54.52 35.89 12.59
N ASP A 3 -53.88 35.05 11.79
CA ASP A 3 -54.08 33.73 11.20
C ASP A 3 -52.74 33.46 10.46
N GLU A 4 -52.23 32.22 10.49
CA GLU A 4 -51.80 31.46 9.29
C GLU A 4 -50.71 32.08 8.37
N LEU A 5 -49.53 31.47 8.17
CA LEU A 5 -49.34 30.32 7.28
C LEU A 5 -47.98 29.61 7.51
N ARG A 6 -48.02 28.28 7.49
CA ARG A 6 -46.92 27.29 7.37
C ARG A 6 -46.54 27.13 5.86
N PRO A 7 -45.58 26.26 5.41
CA PRO A 7 -44.69 25.38 6.18
C PRO A 7 -43.22 25.25 5.74
N LYS A 8 -42.46 24.65 6.66
CA LYS A 8 -41.13 24.06 6.49
C LYS A 8 -41.18 22.79 5.61
N GLY A 9 -40.28 22.71 4.64
CA GLY A 9 -39.89 21.45 4.00
C GLY A 9 -38.79 20.77 4.82
N GLY A 10 -39.12 19.64 5.44
CA GLY A 10 -38.16 18.70 6.02
C GLY A 10 -38.49 17.31 5.49
N SER A 11 -37.59 16.78 4.67
CA SER A 11 -37.65 15.42 4.13
C SER A 11 -37.35 14.40 5.24
N LYS A 12 -38.32 13.53 5.52
CA LYS A 12 -38.06 12.23 6.16
C LYS A 12 -38.44 11.13 5.18
N GLU A 13 -37.47 10.26 4.92
CA GLU A 13 -37.57 9.04 4.15
C GLU A 13 -38.60 8.09 4.74
N ILE A 14 -39.50 7.57 3.90
CA ILE A 14 -40.25 6.32 4.13
C ILE A 14 -40.40 5.68 2.74
N GLY A 15 -39.80 4.51 2.54
CA GLY A 15 -39.88 3.76 1.27
C GLY A 15 -41.32 3.31 0.95
N PRO A 16 -41.72 3.23 -0.33
CA PRO A 16 -43.12 2.99 -0.66
C PRO A 16 -43.49 1.50 -0.60
N ASP A 17 -44.59 1.27 0.11
CA ASP A 17 -45.37 0.05 0.30
C ASP A 17 -45.91 -0.51 -1.07
N PRO A 18 -46.03 -1.84 -1.28
CA PRO A 18 -46.24 -2.43 -2.61
C PRO A 18 -47.59 -2.14 -3.29
N GLY A 19 -48.48 -1.36 -2.68
CA GLY A 19 -49.87 -1.19 -3.11
C GLY A 19 -50.22 0.07 -3.92
N GLN A 20 -49.32 1.05 -4.09
CA GLN A 20 -49.69 2.37 -4.65
C GLN A 20 -49.44 2.57 -6.15
N TRP A 21 -48.92 1.57 -6.87
CA TRP A 21 -48.62 1.68 -8.30
C TRP A 21 -49.87 1.86 -9.20
N ALA A 22 -51.05 1.53 -8.69
CA ALA A 22 -52.29 1.52 -9.48
C ALA A 22 -52.90 2.90 -9.76
N LEU A 23 -52.47 3.96 -9.07
CA LEU A 23 -53.08 5.31 -9.19
C LEU A 23 -52.31 6.29 -10.08
N TRP A 24 -51.15 5.90 -10.63
CA TRP A 24 -50.35 6.74 -11.53
C TRP A 24 -50.64 6.56 -13.03
N VAL A 25 -51.65 5.76 -13.40
CA VAL A 25 -51.89 5.39 -14.81
C VAL A 25 -52.83 6.37 -15.56
N ASN A 26 -53.51 7.30 -14.89
CA ASN A 26 -54.59 8.09 -15.51
C ASN A 26 -54.32 9.59 -15.73
N GLY A 27 -53.07 10.01 -15.86
CA GLY A 27 -52.74 11.43 -16.03
C GLY A 27 -51.50 11.72 -16.86
N MET A 28 -51.34 11.08 -18.03
CA MET A 28 -50.26 11.43 -18.96
C MET A 28 -50.74 12.37 -20.07
N ASP A 29 -50.10 13.54 -20.14
CA ASP A 29 -50.30 14.59 -21.15
C ASP A 29 -50.17 14.07 -22.58
N ARG A 30 -51.01 14.60 -23.47
CA ARG A 30 -51.12 14.25 -24.90
C ARG A 30 -49.89 14.57 -25.78
N ASN A 31 -48.77 14.99 -25.20
CA ASN A 31 -47.52 15.30 -25.92
C ASN A 31 -46.31 14.50 -25.41
N TYR A 32 -46.52 13.31 -24.83
CA TYR A 32 -45.43 12.34 -24.65
C TYR A 32 -45.20 11.58 -25.97
N ARG A 33 -44.14 11.94 -26.70
CA ARG A 33 -43.62 11.08 -27.76
C ARG A 33 -43.03 9.85 -27.06
N PRO A 34 -43.55 8.62 -27.28
CA PRO A 34 -42.95 7.45 -26.67
C PRO A 34 -41.53 7.36 -27.22
N PHE A 35 -40.52 7.44 -26.36
CA PHE A 35 -39.22 6.89 -26.70
C PHE A 35 -39.44 5.38 -26.75
N ILE A 36 -39.89 4.90 -27.91
CA ILE A 36 -39.98 3.48 -28.21
C ILE A 36 -38.54 3.02 -28.14
N MET A 37 -38.17 2.44 -27.00
CA MET A 37 -36.87 1.81 -26.82
C MET A 37 -36.80 0.76 -27.93
N PRO A 38 -35.86 0.90 -28.89
CA PRO A 38 -35.75 -0.07 -29.96
C PRO A 38 -35.54 -1.43 -29.30
N VAL A 39 -36.16 -2.48 -29.87
CA VAL A 39 -36.07 -3.88 -29.41
C VAL A 39 -34.63 -4.38 -29.20
N THR A 40 -33.65 -3.60 -29.67
CA THR A 40 -32.22 -3.72 -29.38
C THR A 40 -31.83 -3.47 -27.91
N TRP A 41 -32.66 -2.81 -27.09
CA TRP A 41 -32.37 -2.61 -25.65
C TRP A 41 -32.57 -3.89 -24.84
N LEU A 42 -33.54 -4.73 -25.24
CA LEU A 42 -33.70 -6.08 -24.67
C LEU A 42 -32.62 -7.05 -25.19
N SER A 43 -32.14 -6.86 -26.43
CA SER A 43 -30.93 -7.53 -26.91
C SER A 43 -29.69 -7.14 -26.11
N PHE A 44 -29.61 -5.90 -25.60
CA PHE A 44 -28.50 -5.43 -24.76
C PHE A 44 -28.51 -6.07 -23.36
N ILE A 45 -29.68 -6.41 -22.80
CA ILE A 45 -29.80 -7.16 -21.53
C ILE A 45 -29.55 -8.66 -21.74
N ALA A 46 -29.87 -9.22 -22.91
CA ALA A 46 -29.46 -10.59 -23.26
C ALA A 46 -27.97 -10.71 -23.61
N SER A 47 -27.31 -9.62 -24.03
CA SER A 47 -25.84 -9.52 -24.05
C SER A 47 -25.21 -9.33 -22.66
N LEU A 48 -26.04 -9.13 -21.62
CA LEU A 48 -25.70 -9.44 -20.24
C LEU A 48 -26.00 -10.91 -19.91
N GLN A 49 -25.82 -11.82 -20.88
CA GLN A 49 -25.20 -13.07 -20.46
C GLN A 49 -23.88 -12.65 -19.84
N VAL A 50 -23.77 -12.85 -18.53
CA VAL A 50 -22.48 -13.07 -17.86
C VAL A 50 -21.80 -14.21 -18.63
N THR A 51 -21.16 -13.86 -19.72
CA THR A 51 -20.18 -14.68 -20.39
C THR A 51 -18.92 -14.50 -19.59
N SER A 52 -18.63 -15.44 -18.68
CA SER A 52 -17.29 -16.03 -18.57
C SER A 52 -17.15 -16.86 -17.30
N VAL A 53 -17.13 -18.18 -17.44
CA VAL A 53 -16.54 -19.09 -16.44
C VAL A 53 -15.03 -18.77 -16.23
N LYS A 54 -14.38 -18.05 -17.16
CA LYS A 54 -12.96 -17.64 -17.02
C LYS A 54 -12.75 -16.50 -16.03
N ASP A 55 -13.73 -15.61 -15.83
CA ASP A 55 -13.57 -14.47 -14.91
C ASP A 55 -13.60 -14.94 -13.44
N LEU A 56 -14.41 -15.98 -13.15
CA LEU A 56 -14.36 -16.69 -11.86
C LEU A 56 -13.05 -17.47 -11.67
N GLY A 57 -12.57 -18.15 -12.71
CA GLY A 57 -11.28 -18.86 -12.66
C GLY A 57 -10.08 -17.93 -12.46
N ASP A 58 -10.11 -16.73 -13.05
CA ASP A 58 -9.10 -15.71 -12.83
C ASP A 58 -9.18 -15.14 -11.41
N THR A 59 -10.39 -14.91 -10.87
CA THR A 59 -10.54 -14.49 -9.46
C THR A 59 -10.11 -15.54 -8.44
N GLU A 60 -10.42 -16.83 -8.66
CA GLU A 60 -10.00 -17.94 -7.78
C GLU A 60 -8.48 -18.13 -7.80
N LYS A 61 -7.88 -18.01 -8.99
CA LYS A 61 -6.42 -18.08 -9.15
C LYS A 61 -5.71 -16.87 -8.56
N ILE A 62 -6.28 -15.66 -8.70
CA ILE A 62 -5.76 -14.46 -8.04
C ILE A 62 -5.85 -14.60 -6.51
N LEU A 63 -6.94 -15.18 -6.00
CA LEU A 63 -7.13 -15.41 -4.57
C LEU A 63 -6.12 -16.43 -4.04
N SER A 64 -5.89 -17.54 -4.75
CA SER A 64 -4.91 -18.56 -4.33
C SER A 64 -3.47 -18.02 -4.36
N VAL A 65 -3.15 -17.15 -5.33
CA VAL A 65 -1.82 -16.52 -5.40
C VAL A 65 -1.65 -15.51 -4.27
N LYS A 66 -2.67 -14.70 -3.96
CA LYS A 66 -2.64 -13.77 -2.83
C LYS A 66 -2.46 -14.49 -1.51
N GLU A 67 -3.21 -15.58 -1.29
CA GLU A 67 -3.07 -16.40 -0.09
C GLU A 67 -1.66 -17.01 0.03
N ALA A 68 -1.09 -17.50 -1.08
CA ALA A 68 0.29 -18.00 -1.10
C ALA A 68 1.31 -16.89 -0.76
N THR A 69 1.13 -15.67 -1.28
CA THR A 69 2.00 -14.53 -0.95
C THR A 69 1.86 -14.08 0.51
N GLU A 70 0.64 -14.08 1.05
CA GLU A 70 0.38 -13.73 2.45
C GLU A 70 0.99 -14.76 3.41
N ASN A 71 0.89 -16.05 3.09
CA ASN A 71 1.54 -17.12 3.85
C ASN A 71 3.06 -16.97 3.83
N LEU A 72 3.65 -16.70 2.66
CA LEU A 72 5.09 -16.45 2.51
C LEU A 72 5.56 -15.21 3.30
N ILE A 73 4.77 -14.13 3.28
CA ILE A 73 5.06 -12.92 4.05
C ILE A 73 4.99 -13.20 5.56
N THR A 74 3.98 -13.96 6.00
CA THR A 74 3.80 -14.33 7.41
C THR A 74 4.98 -15.17 7.89
N GLU A 75 5.37 -16.19 7.13
CA GLU A 75 6.54 -17.02 7.44
C GLU A 75 7.83 -16.18 7.50
N ALA A 76 8.00 -15.23 6.59
CA ALA A 76 9.13 -14.32 6.64
C ALA A 76 9.11 -13.42 7.89
N ASP A 77 7.95 -12.90 8.30
CA ASP A 77 7.86 -12.10 9.52
C ASP A 77 8.10 -12.95 10.79
N ASP A 78 7.68 -14.21 10.81
CA ASP A 78 7.95 -15.17 11.89
C ASP A 78 9.47 -15.46 11.99
N LEU A 79 10.12 -15.80 10.88
CA LEU A 79 11.58 -16.00 10.84
C LEU A 79 12.35 -14.75 11.29
N PHE A 80 11.82 -13.55 10.98
CA PHE A 80 12.41 -12.30 11.45
C PHE A 80 12.29 -12.16 12.96
N SER A 81 11.13 -12.51 13.54
CA SER A 81 10.89 -12.47 14.98
C SER A 81 11.79 -13.46 15.75
N GLU A 82 12.11 -14.60 15.14
CA GLU A 82 13.02 -15.62 15.66
C GLU A 82 14.52 -15.26 15.47
N ASN A 83 14.82 -14.13 14.81
CA ASN A 83 16.18 -13.70 14.44
C ASN A 83 16.90 -14.63 13.45
N LYS A 84 16.16 -15.45 12.71
CA LYS A 84 16.68 -16.37 11.69
C LYS A 84 16.82 -15.69 10.33
N TYR A 85 17.66 -14.66 10.26
CA TYR A 85 17.75 -13.79 9.07
C TYR A 85 18.29 -14.51 7.82
N LYS A 86 19.13 -15.54 7.98
CA LYS A 86 19.66 -16.32 6.87
C LYS A 86 18.58 -17.19 6.21
N GLU A 87 17.77 -17.87 7.02
CA GLU A 87 16.64 -18.67 6.54
C GLU A 87 15.60 -17.77 5.84
N LEU A 88 15.33 -16.59 6.42
CA LEU A 88 14.47 -15.58 5.81
C LEU A 88 15.00 -15.11 4.45
N TYR A 89 16.30 -14.88 4.34
CA TYR A 89 16.92 -14.54 3.07
C TYR A 89 16.77 -15.67 2.06
N GLU A 90 17.05 -16.92 2.44
CA GLU A 90 16.92 -18.08 1.55
C GLU A 90 15.47 -18.29 1.08
N LEU A 91 14.47 -18.04 1.93
CA LEU A 91 13.04 -18.09 1.62
C LEU A 91 12.64 -17.03 0.58
N LEU A 92 13.11 -15.79 0.75
CA LEU A 92 12.69 -14.65 -0.09
C LEU A 92 13.58 -14.41 -1.32
N TYR A 93 14.81 -14.94 -1.34
CA TYR A 93 15.77 -14.75 -2.43
C TYR A 93 15.26 -15.17 -3.82
N PRO A 94 14.50 -16.27 -3.98
CA PRO A 94 13.90 -16.63 -5.28
C PRO A 94 12.99 -15.54 -5.85
N TYR A 95 12.44 -14.69 -4.99
CA TYR A 95 11.51 -13.62 -5.33
C TYR A 95 12.20 -12.25 -5.43
N LYS A 96 13.53 -12.16 -5.38
CA LYS A 96 14.25 -10.87 -5.48
C LYS A 96 13.95 -10.10 -6.78
N GLU A 97 13.66 -10.83 -7.85
CA GLU A 97 13.31 -10.23 -9.14
C GLU A 97 11.81 -9.92 -9.28
N SER A 98 10.99 -10.36 -8.33
CA SER A 98 9.58 -10.02 -8.29
C SER A 98 9.37 -8.50 -8.14
N ASN A 99 8.20 -8.04 -8.60
CA ASN A 99 7.76 -6.66 -8.44
C ASN A 99 6.89 -6.48 -7.19
N ASP A 100 6.99 -7.40 -6.22
CA ASP A 100 6.25 -7.31 -4.97
C ASP A 100 7.04 -6.49 -3.93
N VAL A 101 6.50 -5.31 -3.63
CA VAL A 101 7.07 -4.37 -2.69
C VAL A 101 7.23 -4.99 -1.30
N GLU A 102 6.25 -5.79 -0.87
CA GLU A 102 6.23 -6.41 0.47
C GLU A 102 7.38 -7.41 0.68
N ILE A 103 7.75 -8.11 -0.39
CA ILE A 103 8.88 -9.05 -0.40
C ILE A 103 10.19 -8.27 -0.44
N LEU A 104 10.31 -7.29 -1.34
CA LEU A 104 11.57 -6.56 -1.55
C LEU A 104 12.06 -5.84 -0.31
N TRP A 105 11.18 -5.14 0.41
CA TRP A 105 11.61 -4.42 1.61
C TRP A 105 11.96 -5.39 2.75
N ARG A 106 11.28 -6.54 2.88
CA ARG A 106 11.61 -7.59 3.88
C ARG A 106 12.94 -8.26 3.59
N LEU A 107 13.21 -8.57 2.32
CA LEU A 107 14.51 -9.11 1.89
C LEU A 107 15.65 -8.11 2.17
N SER A 108 15.43 -6.83 1.86
CA SER A 108 16.42 -5.78 2.18
C SER A 108 16.66 -5.67 3.69
N ARG A 109 15.61 -5.74 4.52
CA ARG A 109 15.71 -5.76 5.98
C ARG A 109 16.56 -6.94 6.47
N ALA A 110 16.35 -8.13 5.90
CA ALA A 110 17.15 -9.32 6.19
C ALA A 110 18.65 -9.06 5.98
N LEU A 111 18.99 -8.55 4.80
CA LEU A 111 20.36 -8.25 4.38
C LEU A 111 21.01 -7.23 5.31
N HIS A 112 20.28 -6.19 5.74
CA HIS A 112 20.78 -5.24 6.70
C HIS A 112 21.15 -5.93 8.04
N HIS A 113 20.29 -6.79 8.57
CA HIS A 113 20.58 -7.51 9.81
C HIS A 113 21.73 -8.52 9.64
N MET A 114 21.77 -9.26 8.53
CA MET A 114 22.88 -10.16 8.19
C MET A 114 24.21 -9.40 8.08
N SER A 115 24.21 -8.17 7.55
CA SER A 115 25.41 -7.32 7.50
C SER A 115 25.95 -7.01 8.90
N LYS A 116 25.08 -6.86 9.90
CA LYS A 116 25.51 -6.61 11.29
C LYS A 116 26.13 -7.85 11.95
N GLN A 117 25.76 -9.05 11.49
CA GLN A 117 26.26 -10.32 12.01
C GLN A 117 27.63 -10.73 11.45
N GLN A 118 28.07 -10.14 10.32
CA GLN A 118 29.36 -10.51 9.73
C GLN A 118 30.54 -9.96 10.52
N CYS A 119 31.69 -10.62 10.42
CA CYS A 119 32.96 -10.12 10.96
C CYS A 119 33.73 -9.31 9.92
N HIS A 120 33.74 -9.76 8.65
CA HIS A 120 34.54 -9.19 7.58
C HIS A 120 33.88 -7.98 6.92
N ASN A 121 34.62 -6.87 6.78
CA ASN A 121 34.06 -5.62 6.27
C ASN A 121 33.57 -5.71 4.81
N GLU A 122 34.24 -6.51 3.98
CA GLU A 122 33.83 -6.73 2.58
C GLU A 122 32.46 -7.43 2.47
N GLU A 123 32.21 -8.43 3.32
CA GLU A 123 30.92 -9.12 3.34
C GLU A 123 29.80 -8.20 3.86
N LYS A 124 30.09 -7.37 4.88
CA LYS A 124 29.17 -6.33 5.35
C LYS A 124 28.78 -5.41 4.21
N LYS A 125 29.79 -4.91 3.47
CA LYS A 125 29.59 -4.01 2.34
C LYS A 125 28.75 -4.67 1.25
N ARG A 126 29.03 -5.94 0.91
CA ARG A 126 28.25 -6.69 -0.07
C ARG A 126 26.75 -6.73 0.29
N TYR A 127 26.42 -7.13 1.52
CA TYR A 127 25.02 -7.18 1.96
C TYR A 127 24.35 -5.81 2.02
N VAL A 128 25.08 -4.76 2.42
CA VAL A 128 24.52 -3.39 2.44
C VAL A 128 24.23 -2.90 1.02
N PHE A 129 25.13 -3.14 0.07
CA PHE A 129 24.94 -2.72 -1.31
C PHE A 129 23.81 -3.49 -2.00
N GLU A 130 23.75 -4.81 -1.81
CA GLU A 130 22.66 -5.64 -2.33
C GLU A 130 21.30 -5.22 -1.76
N GLY A 131 21.21 -5.00 -0.44
CA GLY A 131 20.00 -4.52 0.19
C GLY A 131 19.59 -3.12 -0.28
N TYR A 132 20.57 -2.25 -0.59
CA TYR A 132 20.31 -0.93 -1.14
C TYR A 132 19.67 -1.02 -2.54
N ASP A 133 20.17 -1.89 -3.41
CA ASP A 133 19.64 -2.02 -4.77
C ASP A 133 18.20 -2.56 -4.76
N LEU A 134 17.89 -3.50 -3.87
CA LEU A 134 16.53 -4.02 -3.69
C LEU A 134 15.55 -2.95 -3.18
N ILE A 135 15.97 -2.11 -2.23
CA ILE A 135 15.08 -1.07 -1.69
C ILE A 135 14.90 0.10 -2.66
N VAL A 136 15.89 0.40 -3.52
CA VAL A 136 15.73 1.33 -4.64
C VAL A 136 14.69 0.80 -5.62
N LYS A 137 14.75 -0.49 -5.97
CA LYS A 137 13.73 -1.13 -6.81
C LYS A 137 12.34 -1.04 -6.18
N ALA A 138 12.22 -1.33 -4.89
CA ALA A 138 10.95 -1.22 -4.16
C ALA A 138 10.39 0.22 -4.17
N LEU A 139 11.26 1.23 -4.03
CA LEU A 139 10.87 2.64 -4.08
C LEU A 139 10.38 3.07 -5.47
N GLN A 140 10.98 2.55 -6.53
CA GLN A 140 10.52 2.79 -7.91
C GLN A 140 9.17 2.14 -8.21
N LEU A 141 8.86 1.02 -7.55
CA LEU A 141 7.59 0.31 -7.71
C LEU A 141 6.46 0.98 -6.92
N ASN A 142 6.74 1.42 -5.68
CA ASN A 142 5.75 2.10 -4.86
C ASN A 142 6.41 3.11 -3.90
N ASP A 143 6.24 4.39 -4.22
CA ASP A 143 6.71 5.54 -3.44
C ASP A 143 5.71 5.97 -2.34
N SER A 144 4.56 5.31 -2.23
CA SER A 144 3.58 5.57 -1.16
C SER A 144 3.76 4.64 0.04
N HIS A 145 4.65 3.65 -0.05
CA HIS A 145 4.81 2.63 0.99
C HIS A 145 5.72 3.09 2.13
N TYR A 146 5.14 3.26 3.33
CA TYR A 146 5.88 3.78 4.50
C TYR A 146 7.11 2.92 4.85
N ALA A 147 7.00 1.59 4.78
CA ALA A 147 8.11 0.70 5.14
C ALA A 147 9.27 0.83 4.15
N VAL A 148 8.98 1.10 2.88
CA VAL A 148 10.00 1.32 1.86
C VAL A 148 10.77 2.60 2.17
N HIS A 149 10.06 3.70 2.45
CA HIS A 149 10.70 4.97 2.85
C HIS A 149 11.56 4.82 4.10
N LYS A 150 11.08 4.07 5.10
CA LYS A 150 11.84 3.77 6.33
C LYS A 150 13.14 3.02 6.02
N TRP A 151 13.06 1.90 5.31
CA TRP A 151 14.22 1.07 5.01
C TRP A 151 15.18 1.76 4.04
N TYR A 152 14.65 2.53 3.08
CA TYR A 152 15.45 3.34 2.15
C TYR A 152 16.31 4.35 2.91
N ALA A 153 15.74 5.06 3.88
CA ALA A 153 16.48 6.02 4.71
C ALA A 153 17.61 5.34 5.51
N ILE A 154 17.38 4.14 6.07
CA ILE A 154 18.40 3.36 6.78
C ILE A 154 19.52 2.91 5.82
N PHE A 155 19.15 2.41 4.64
CA PHE A 155 20.09 1.99 3.61
C PHE A 155 20.91 3.16 3.04
N LEU A 156 20.29 4.33 2.91
CA LEU A 156 20.98 5.53 2.44
C LEU A 156 22.05 6.00 3.44
N ASP A 157 21.77 6.00 4.75
CA ASP A 157 22.77 6.32 5.79
C ASP A 157 23.90 5.28 5.84
N THR A 158 23.55 4.00 5.83
CA THR A 158 24.52 2.90 5.93
C THR A 158 25.40 2.79 4.70
N ARG A 159 24.87 2.99 3.48
CA ARG A 159 25.67 3.07 2.25
C ARG A 159 26.58 4.28 2.26
N ALA A 160 26.06 5.46 2.60
CA ALA A 160 26.85 6.69 2.64
C ALA A 160 27.98 6.64 3.68
N ALA A 161 27.86 5.82 4.73
CA ALA A 161 28.94 5.56 5.66
C ALA A 161 30.16 4.88 5.00
N TYR A 162 29.97 4.05 3.98
CA TYR A 162 31.07 3.45 3.20
C TYR A 162 31.73 4.45 2.25
N ASP A 163 30.99 5.46 1.77
CA ASP A 163 31.51 6.56 0.96
C ASP A 163 32.22 7.64 1.81
N GLY A 164 32.09 7.55 3.14
CA GLY A 164 32.75 8.40 4.11
C GLY A 164 31.86 9.49 4.72
N ILE A 165 32.37 10.15 5.77
CA ILE A 165 31.60 11.08 6.60
C ILE A 165 31.03 12.26 5.79
N LYS A 166 31.75 12.75 4.78
CA LYS A 166 31.29 13.85 3.91
C LYS A 166 30.06 13.44 3.09
N ALA A 167 30.08 12.25 2.49
CA ALA A 167 28.95 11.71 1.75
C ALA A 167 27.75 11.52 2.69
N ARG A 168 27.98 10.93 3.87
CA ARG A 168 26.96 10.75 4.89
C ARG A 168 26.27 12.05 5.29
N VAL A 169 27.03 13.11 5.59
CA VAL A 169 26.47 14.43 5.94
C VAL A 169 25.66 15.02 4.79
N THR A 170 26.13 14.86 3.55
CA THR A 170 25.42 15.34 2.35
C THR A 170 24.09 14.62 2.15
N GLN A 171 23.98 13.36 2.54
CA GLN A 171 22.75 12.56 2.41
C GLN A 171 21.77 12.75 3.58
N LEU A 172 22.17 13.37 4.70
CA LEU A 172 21.29 13.58 5.86
C LEU A 172 19.96 14.28 5.54
N PRO A 173 19.90 15.32 4.68
CA PRO A 173 18.64 15.93 4.29
C PRO A 173 17.70 14.94 3.58
N ASN A 174 18.24 14.09 2.71
CA ASN A 174 17.46 13.07 1.99
C ASN A 174 16.94 12.01 2.97
N VAL A 175 17.80 11.50 3.86
CA VAL A 175 17.40 10.58 4.94
C VAL A 175 16.26 11.19 5.75
N LYS A 176 16.41 12.44 6.20
CA LYS A 176 15.38 13.16 6.95
C LYS A 176 14.06 13.23 6.18
N ASN A 177 14.09 13.60 4.90
CA ASN A 177 12.87 13.74 4.09
C ASN A 177 12.12 12.40 3.95
N HIS A 178 12.81 11.29 3.67
CA HIS A 178 12.15 9.98 3.60
C HIS A 178 11.55 9.55 4.94
N LEU A 179 12.20 9.88 6.06
CA LEU A 179 11.65 9.60 7.40
C LEU A 179 10.43 10.48 7.70
N LEU A 180 10.39 11.75 7.25
CA LEU A 180 9.22 12.62 7.35
C LEU A 180 8.03 12.04 6.59
N VAL A 181 8.23 11.66 5.32
CA VAL A 181 7.20 11.01 4.50
C VAL A 181 6.69 9.73 5.16
N CYS A 182 7.59 8.91 5.71
CA CYS A 182 7.19 7.71 6.46
C CYS A 182 6.31 8.04 7.66
N MET A 183 6.55 9.16 8.37
CA MET A 183 5.74 9.56 9.51
C MET A 183 4.36 10.05 9.06
N ASP A 184 4.30 10.85 8.00
CA ASP A 184 3.03 11.40 7.48
C ASP A 184 2.10 10.27 7.00
N MET A 185 2.67 9.20 6.44
CA MET A 185 1.91 8.03 5.98
C MET A 185 1.54 7.05 7.10
N SER A 186 2.29 7.02 8.22
CA SER A 186 2.04 6.07 9.31
C SER A 186 1.12 6.65 10.38
N VAL A 187 -0.10 6.13 10.47
CA VAL A 187 -1.17 6.74 11.29
C VAL A 187 -0.96 6.63 12.81
N ASN A 188 -0.14 5.71 13.37
CA ASN A 188 -0.12 5.58 14.85
C ASN A 188 1.12 5.01 15.60
N VAL A 189 2.13 4.34 15.01
CA VAL A 189 3.16 3.62 15.82
C VAL A 189 4.63 3.93 15.50
N THR A 190 4.94 4.38 14.28
CA THR A 190 6.34 4.65 13.84
C THR A 190 6.94 5.93 14.41
N TYR A 191 6.10 6.82 14.97
CA TYR A 191 6.48 8.15 15.44
C TYR A 191 7.58 8.12 16.50
N LEU A 192 7.52 7.21 17.48
CA LEU A 192 8.49 7.14 18.59
C LEU A 192 9.87 6.66 18.12
N PHE A 193 9.92 5.62 17.28
CA PHE A 193 11.17 5.09 16.75
C PHE A 193 11.86 6.09 15.81
N LEU A 194 11.09 6.73 14.93
CA LEU A 194 11.61 7.76 14.01
C LEU A 194 12.02 9.04 14.73
N LYS A 195 11.28 9.45 15.77
CA LYS A 195 11.66 10.57 16.62
C LYS A 195 12.97 10.29 17.37
N LEU A 196 13.17 9.05 17.86
CA LEU A 196 14.42 8.63 18.48
C LEU A 196 15.59 8.63 17.47
N LEU A 197 15.37 8.12 16.26
CA LEU A 197 16.38 8.09 15.19
C LEU A 197 16.76 9.51 14.73
N MET A 198 15.78 10.41 14.59
CA MET A 198 16.03 11.82 14.33
C MET A 198 16.70 12.55 15.51
N LEU A 199 16.42 12.15 16.76
CA LEU A 199 17.11 12.67 17.94
C LEU A 199 18.59 12.28 17.92
N GLN A 200 18.91 11.01 17.65
CA GLN A 200 20.30 10.52 17.52
C GLN A 200 21.05 11.22 16.39
N MET A 201 20.40 11.46 15.24
CA MET A 201 21.00 12.24 14.15
C MET A 201 21.23 13.71 14.52
N LYS A 202 20.36 14.33 15.34
CA LYS A 202 20.62 15.67 15.89
C LYS A 202 21.80 15.68 16.85
N PHE A 203 21.97 14.64 17.68
CA PHE A 203 23.13 14.53 18.58
C PHE A 203 24.46 14.39 17.81
N VAL A 204 24.49 13.67 16.68
CA VAL A 204 25.71 13.58 15.84
C VAL A 204 26.13 14.94 15.27
N ASN A 205 25.20 15.86 15.01
CA ASN A 205 25.49 17.22 14.57
C ASN A 205 25.87 18.19 15.71
N ILE A 206 25.82 17.76 16.97
CA ILE A 206 26.22 18.58 18.13
C ILE A 206 27.66 18.26 18.59
N PHE A 207 28.25 17.13 18.15
CA PHE A 207 29.63 16.75 18.47
C PHE A 207 30.65 17.10 17.36
N LYS A 208 30.41 18.18 16.60
CA LYS A 208 31.40 18.80 15.71
C LYS A 208 31.75 20.20 16.16
#